data_AF-A0A962MC36-F1
#
_entry.id   AF-A0A962MC36-F1
#
_cell.length_a   1.000
_cell.length_b   1.000
_cell.length_c   1.000
_cell.angle_alpha   90.00
_cell.angle_beta   90.00
_cell.angle_gamma   90.00
#
_symmetry.space_group_name_H-M   'P 1'
#
loop_
_entity.id
_entity.type
_entity.pdbx_description
1 polymer ?
#
loop_
_entity_poly.entity_id
_entity_poly.type
_entity_poly.pdbx_seq_one_letter_code
_entity_poly.pdbx_strand_id
1 'polypeptide(L)'
;ARAAKARGPDSRDQLDNLIHELHQLQNEEDAGPPPERRYLTNDTTVEKLGELLAANPNGLLVFRDELTGWLRQLDKDGQEGARSFYLEAWSGKGRYVFDRIGRGTLHIDSACVSILGGIQPGPLIDYVSAANGQGRGADGLLQRFQLIVWPDDPGTWRNVDRWPEKDARNRAFGVFDYIDNLVPVSIGAQQDDPGEIPYLHFNSVAQGLFDEWRADLERRIRDDLPEAFESHLAKYRKLCPALALLIHLAEGNNGSVTDTAMIKAAAWCEYLETHAARVYAATLQPDITAAHALAAKIKAGVLSNPFKPKDIYRNHWRGLDKTQTTKAIAALEDYGWLRVERVNTGGRPSELCHINPALTGE
;
A
#
# COMPACT_ATOMS: atom_id res chain seq x y z
N ALA A 1 -13.41 -88.32 0.18
CA ALA A 1 -12.88 -87.34 -0.79
C ALA A 1 -13.89 -86.20 -0.95
N ARG A 2 -13.65 -85.04 -0.32
CA ARG A 2 -14.41 -83.80 -0.54
C ARG A 2 -13.55 -82.91 -1.44
N ALA A 3 -14.00 -82.66 -2.66
CA ALA A 3 -13.35 -81.73 -3.58
C ALA A 3 -13.73 -80.29 -3.20
N ALA A 4 -12.75 -79.50 -2.76
CA ALA A 4 -12.90 -78.06 -2.57
C ALA A 4 -12.76 -77.36 -3.92
N LYS A 5 -13.84 -76.75 -4.40
CA LYS A 5 -13.86 -75.93 -5.62
C LYS A 5 -13.44 -74.52 -5.23
N ALA A 6 -12.19 -74.15 -5.52
CA ALA A 6 -11.71 -72.78 -5.37
C ALA A 6 -12.48 -71.88 -6.36
N ARG A 7 -13.30 -70.95 -5.84
CA ARG A 7 -13.83 -69.83 -6.63
C ARG A 7 -12.68 -68.84 -6.82
N GLY A 8 -12.27 -68.61 -8.06
CA GLY A 8 -11.39 -67.48 -8.40
C GLY A 8 -12.07 -66.14 -8.08
N PRO A 9 -11.32 -65.03 -8.03
CA PRO A 9 -11.87 -63.71 -7.76
C PRO A 9 -13.04 -63.43 -8.72
N ASP A 10 -14.15 -62.90 -8.20
CA ASP A 10 -15.36 -62.63 -8.96
C ASP A 10 -15.01 -61.61 -10.06
N SER A 11 -15.18 -61.99 -11.33
CA SER A 11 -14.74 -61.19 -12.48
C SER A 11 -15.46 -59.84 -12.59
N ARG A 12 -16.58 -59.67 -11.87
CA ARG A 12 -17.28 -58.40 -11.71
C ARG A 12 -16.56 -57.43 -10.79
N ASP A 13 -16.04 -57.89 -9.65
CA ASP A 13 -15.31 -57.02 -8.71
C ASP A 13 -14.01 -56.49 -9.35
N GLN A 14 -13.37 -57.30 -10.20
CA GLN A 14 -12.21 -56.87 -10.98
C GLN A 14 -12.57 -55.86 -12.07
N LEU A 15 -13.73 -56.01 -12.72
CA LEU A 15 -14.22 -55.09 -13.75
C LEU A 15 -14.64 -53.74 -13.14
N ASP A 16 -15.32 -53.77 -11.99
CA ASP A 16 -15.77 -52.57 -11.27
C ASP A 16 -14.56 -51.77 -10.73
N ASN A 17 -13.52 -52.46 -10.24
CA ASN A 17 -12.26 -51.82 -9.87
C ASN A 17 -11.56 -51.18 -11.08
N LEU A 18 -11.53 -51.86 -12.24
CA LEU A 18 -10.92 -51.32 -13.46
C LEU A 18 -11.67 -50.08 -13.99
N ILE A 19 -13.00 -50.10 -13.91
CA ILE A 19 -13.84 -48.94 -14.27
C ILE A 19 -13.57 -47.78 -13.31
N HIS A 20 -13.42 -48.06 -12.01
CA HIS A 20 -13.08 -47.01 -11.04
C HIS A 20 -11.69 -46.42 -11.27
N GLU A 21 -10.69 -47.26 -11.58
CA GLU A 21 -9.33 -46.84 -11.94
C GLU A 21 -9.31 -46.03 -13.25
N LEU A 22 -10.05 -46.46 -14.27
CA LEU A 22 -10.20 -45.71 -15.53
C LEU A 22 -10.86 -44.36 -15.32
N HIS A 23 -11.88 -44.28 -14.47
CA HIS A 23 -12.52 -43.01 -14.12
C HIS A 23 -11.56 -42.11 -13.31
N GLN A 24 -10.72 -42.66 -12.43
CA GLN A 24 -9.70 -41.88 -11.72
C GLN A 24 -8.64 -41.33 -12.69
N LEU A 25 -8.12 -42.18 -13.60
CA LEU A 25 -7.15 -41.77 -14.61
C LEU A 25 -7.71 -40.75 -15.59
N GLN A 26 -8.98 -40.88 -15.99
CA GLN A 26 -9.66 -39.88 -16.82
C GLN A 26 -9.85 -38.56 -16.08
N ASN A 27 -10.21 -38.60 -14.79
CA ASN A 27 -10.30 -37.39 -13.97
C ASN A 27 -8.93 -36.72 -13.78
N GLU A 28 -7.84 -37.48 -13.69
CA GLU A 28 -6.47 -36.97 -13.61
C GLU A 28 -5.98 -36.40 -14.96
N GLU A 29 -6.32 -37.02 -16.08
CA GLU A 29 -6.04 -36.49 -17.42
C GLU A 29 -6.84 -35.20 -17.72
N ASP A 30 -8.12 -35.15 -17.33
CA ASP A 30 -8.98 -33.97 -17.50
C ASP A 30 -8.61 -32.81 -16.55
N ALA A 31 -8.02 -33.10 -15.39
CA ALA A 31 -7.60 -32.08 -14.42
C ALA A 31 -6.41 -31.21 -14.90
N GLY A 32 -5.71 -31.65 -15.95
CA GLY A 32 -4.51 -30.98 -16.44
C GLY A 32 -3.36 -30.97 -15.42
N PRO A 33 -2.19 -30.41 -15.77
CA PRO A 33 -1.09 -30.27 -14.82
C PRO A 33 -1.53 -29.41 -13.62
N PRO A 34 -1.04 -29.71 -12.41
CA PRO A 34 -1.37 -28.92 -11.23
C PRO A 34 -1.00 -27.45 -11.48
N PRO A 35 -1.82 -26.50 -11.01
CA PRO A 35 -1.57 -25.10 -11.22
C PRO A 35 -0.18 -24.71 -10.69
N GLU A 36 0.55 -23.92 -11.48
CA GLU A 36 1.85 -23.39 -11.07
C GLU A 36 1.68 -22.56 -9.80
N ARG A 37 2.36 -22.98 -8.74
CA ARG A 37 2.47 -22.20 -7.51
C ARG A 37 3.27 -20.94 -7.81
N ARG A 38 2.61 -19.80 -7.72
CA ARG A 38 3.15 -18.50 -8.11
C ARG A 38 3.01 -17.52 -6.96
N TYR A 39 4.09 -16.76 -6.71
CA TYR A 39 4.13 -15.73 -5.67
C TYR A 39 4.09 -14.31 -6.24
N LEU A 40 4.59 -14.16 -7.47
CA LEU A 40 4.89 -12.88 -8.08
C LEU A 40 4.32 -12.81 -9.49
N THR A 41 3.82 -11.63 -9.85
CA THR A 41 3.57 -11.25 -11.23
C THR A 41 4.01 -9.80 -11.44
N ASN A 42 4.51 -9.49 -12.63
CA ASN A 42 4.96 -8.16 -12.98
C ASN A 42 3.92 -7.47 -13.84
N ASP A 43 3.53 -8.06 -14.97
CA ASP A 43 2.67 -7.42 -15.96
C ASP A 43 1.47 -8.30 -16.33
N THR A 44 0.36 -8.08 -15.64
CA THR A 44 -0.88 -8.83 -15.85
C THR A 44 -2.06 -7.88 -16.01
N THR A 45 -3.00 -8.25 -16.89
CA THR A 45 -4.33 -7.65 -16.88
C THR A 45 -5.08 -8.11 -15.62
N VAL A 46 -6.12 -7.38 -15.22
CA VAL A 46 -6.94 -7.77 -14.05
C VAL A 46 -7.64 -9.10 -14.30
N GLU A 47 -8.04 -9.34 -15.54
CA GLU A 47 -8.62 -10.59 -15.99
C GLU A 47 -7.69 -11.79 -15.76
N LYS A 48 -6.41 -11.63 -16.12
CA LYS A 48 -5.42 -12.68 -15.95
C LYS A 48 -4.95 -12.79 -14.50
N LEU A 49 -4.93 -11.68 -13.78
CA LEU A 49 -4.66 -11.66 -12.34
C LEU A 49 -5.73 -12.46 -11.59
N GLY A 50 -7.01 -12.34 -12.00
CA GLY A 50 -8.09 -13.14 -11.46
C GLY A 50 -7.88 -14.64 -11.66
N GLU A 51 -7.50 -15.07 -12.87
CA GLU A 51 -7.19 -16.48 -13.16
C GLU A 51 -6.03 -16.99 -12.28
N LEU A 52 -5.00 -16.16 -12.09
CA LEU A 52 -3.85 -16.52 -11.25
C LEU A 52 -4.23 -16.60 -9.77
N LEU A 53 -5.09 -15.73 -9.26
CA LEU A 53 -5.57 -15.77 -7.88
C LEU A 53 -6.47 -16.98 -7.60
N ALA A 54 -7.33 -17.35 -8.56
CA ALA A 54 -8.12 -18.59 -8.43
C ALA A 54 -7.22 -19.83 -8.30
N ALA A 55 -6.06 -19.82 -8.97
CA ALA A 55 -5.05 -20.88 -8.86
C ALA A 55 -4.13 -20.74 -7.63
N ASN A 56 -4.06 -19.56 -6.99
CA ASN A 56 -3.14 -19.24 -5.90
C ASN A 56 -3.90 -18.61 -4.72
N PRO A 57 -4.54 -19.43 -3.86
CA PRO A 57 -5.44 -18.95 -2.81
C PRO A 57 -4.75 -18.13 -1.70
N ASN A 58 -3.42 -18.24 -1.57
CA ASN A 58 -2.63 -17.45 -0.64
C ASN A 58 -2.36 -16.00 -1.12
N GLY A 59 -2.85 -15.66 -2.32
CA GLY A 59 -2.67 -14.33 -2.91
C GLY A 59 -1.39 -14.19 -3.73
N LEU A 60 -1.22 -13.00 -4.33
CA LEU A 60 -0.11 -12.69 -5.23
C LEU A 60 0.49 -11.32 -4.96
N LEU A 61 1.80 -11.23 -5.15
CA LEU A 61 2.51 -9.96 -5.22
C LEU A 61 2.55 -9.46 -6.67
N VAL A 62 2.01 -8.26 -6.90
CA VAL A 62 2.23 -7.48 -8.11
C VAL A 62 3.43 -6.57 -7.89
N PHE A 63 4.56 -6.88 -8.54
CA PHE A 63 5.78 -6.07 -8.43
C PHE A 63 6.00 -5.22 -9.66
N ARG A 64 6.15 -3.91 -9.44
CA ARG A 64 6.42 -2.91 -10.47
C ARG A 64 7.55 -2.01 -9.99
N ASP A 65 8.68 -2.02 -10.68
CA ASP A 65 9.81 -1.15 -10.28
C ASP A 65 9.42 0.33 -10.24
N GLU A 66 8.52 0.76 -11.14
CA GLU A 66 7.94 2.10 -11.17
C GLU A 66 6.41 2.06 -11.21
N LEU A 67 5.77 2.52 -10.13
CA LEU A 67 4.32 2.53 -9.96
C LEU A 67 3.61 3.65 -10.73
N THR A 68 4.32 4.70 -11.15
CA THR A 68 3.70 5.82 -11.89
C THR A 68 2.96 5.32 -13.14
N GLY A 69 3.55 4.38 -13.87
CA GLY A 69 2.92 3.80 -15.06
C GLY A 69 1.64 3.04 -14.75
N TRP A 70 1.67 2.26 -13.67
CA TRP A 70 0.52 1.46 -13.20
C TRP A 70 -0.62 2.35 -12.69
N LEU A 71 -0.32 3.37 -11.88
CA LEU A 71 -1.33 4.33 -11.41
C LEU A 71 -1.99 5.06 -12.58
N ARG A 72 -1.21 5.59 -13.53
CA ARG A 72 -1.74 6.25 -14.73
C ARG A 72 -2.55 5.33 -15.61
N GLN A 73 -2.24 4.03 -15.65
CA GLN A 73 -3.05 3.07 -16.37
C GLN A 73 -4.42 2.91 -15.72
N LEU A 74 -4.49 2.80 -14.39
CA LEU A 74 -5.75 2.70 -13.65
C LEU A 74 -6.62 3.96 -13.73
N ASP A 75 -6.02 5.11 -14.00
CA ASP A 75 -6.75 6.39 -14.12
C ASP A 75 -7.36 6.61 -15.53
N LYS A 76 -7.03 5.77 -16.52
CA LYS A 76 -7.59 5.86 -17.89
C LYS A 76 -9.08 5.52 -17.92
N ASP A 77 -9.82 6.16 -18.82
CA ASP A 77 -11.21 5.80 -19.12
C ASP A 77 -11.31 4.31 -19.52
N GLY A 78 -12.27 3.60 -18.95
CA GLY A 78 -12.48 2.16 -19.18
C GLY A 78 -11.67 1.23 -18.25
N GLN A 79 -10.93 1.77 -17.27
CA GLN A 79 -10.20 0.99 -16.26
C GLN A 79 -10.87 1.02 -14.88
N GLU A 80 -12.12 1.48 -14.79
CA GLU A 80 -12.87 1.59 -13.53
C GLU A 80 -13.05 0.23 -12.85
N GLY A 81 -13.34 -0.82 -13.63
CA GLY A 81 -13.44 -2.20 -13.12
C GLY A 81 -12.13 -2.73 -12.56
N ALA A 82 -11.01 -2.45 -13.25
CA ALA A 82 -9.68 -2.82 -12.78
C ALA A 82 -9.33 -2.12 -11.46
N ARG A 83 -9.62 -0.81 -11.37
CA ARG A 83 -9.41 -0.01 -10.16
C ARG A 83 -10.24 -0.55 -8.98
N SER A 84 -11.53 -0.81 -9.19
CA SER A 84 -12.41 -1.39 -8.18
C SER A 84 -11.90 -2.74 -7.68
N PHE A 85 -11.43 -3.59 -8.59
CA PHE A 85 -10.84 -4.88 -8.23
C PHE A 85 -9.64 -4.74 -7.29
N TYR A 86 -8.69 -3.83 -7.56
CA TYR A 86 -7.55 -3.62 -6.67
C TYR A 86 -7.96 -3.05 -5.30
N LEU A 87 -8.95 -2.16 -5.25
CA LEU A 87 -9.48 -1.63 -3.99
C LEU A 87 -10.09 -2.71 -3.10
N GLU A 88 -10.77 -3.68 -3.72
CA GLU A 88 -11.40 -4.81 -3.04
C GLU A 88 -10.37 -5.85 -2.61
N ALA A 89 -9.41 -6.18 -3.49
CA ALA A 89 -8.34 -7.14 -3.24
C ALA A 89 -7.42 -6.74 -2.08
N TRP A 90 -7.34 -5.44 -1.75
CA TRP A 90 -6.63 -4.95 -0.55
C TRP A 90 -7.20 -5.52 0.75
N SER A 91 -8.51 -5.81 0.80
CA SER A 91 -9.14 -6.39 1.98
C SER A 91 -8.58 -7.78 2.30
N GLY A 92 -8.14 -8.53 1.28
CA GLY A 92 -7.54 -9.86 1.41
C GLY A 92 -8.50 -10.93 1.95
N LYS A 93 -9.80 -10.65 1.97
CA LYS A 93 -10.85 -11.56 2.47
C LYS A 93 -12.06 -11.66 1.54
N GLY A 94 -12.14 -10.80 0.53
CA GLY A 94 -13.30 -10.73 -0.36
C GLY A 94 -13.29 -11.84 -1.39
N ARG A 95 -14.43 -12.53 -1.53
CA ARG A 95 -14.69 -13.37 -2.70
C ARG A 95 -14.92 -12.47 -3.90
N TYR A 96 -14.31 -12.79 -5.03
CA TYR A 96 -14.50 -12.03 -6.27
C TYR A 96 -14.91 -12.98 -7.40
N VAL A 97 -15.91 -12.57 -8.18
CA VAL A 97 -16.42 -13.38 -9.29
C VAL A 97 -16.27 -12.60 -10.60
N PHE A 98 -15.57 -13.19 -11.57
CA PHE A 98 -15.52 -12.68 -12.93
C PHE A 98 -16.48 -13.47 -13.81
N ASP A 99 -17.55 -12.83 -14.28
CA ASP A 99 -18.45 -13.38 -15.28
C ASP A 99 -18.10 -12.86 -16.68
N ARG A 100 -17.84 -13.76 -17.64
CA ARG A 100 -17.58 -13.39 -19.03
C ARG A 100 -18.38 -14.21 -20.02
N ILE A 101 -19.00 -13.50 -20.97
CA ILE A 101 -19.67 -14.09 -22.12
C ILE A 101 -18.63 -14.92 -22.91
N GLY A 102 -18.77 -16.25 -22.88
CA GLY A 102 -17.93 -17.20 -23.62
C GLY A 102 -16.82 -17.90 -22.83
N ARG A 103 -16.33 -17.34 -21.72
CA ARG A 103 -15.34 -18.00 -20.83
C ARG A 103 -15.93 -18.57 -19.54
N GLY A 104 -17.23 -18.35 -19.32
CA GLY A 104 -17.93 -18.78 -18.12
C GLY A 104 -17.63 -17.87 -16.93
N THR A 105 -17.77 -18.45 -15.74
CA THR A 105 -17.63 -17.78 -14.46
C THR A 105 -16.34 -18.24 -13.78
N LEU A 106 -15.52 -17.29 -13.35
CA LEU A 106 -14.31 -17.55 -12.58
C LEU A 106 -14.53 -17.09 -11.13
N HIS A 107 -14.40 -18.02 -10.20
CA HIS A 107 -14.53 -17.77 -8.77
C HIS A 107 -13.15 -17.61 -8.13
N ILE A 108 -12.98 -16.55 -7.34
CA ILE A 108 -11.81 -16.30 -6.52
C ILE A 108 -12.28 -16.31 -5.06
N ASP A 109 -11.81 -17.28 -4.29
CA ASP A 109 -12.26 -17.47 -2.90
C ASP A 109 -11.77 -16.36 -1.97
N SER A 110 -10.54 -15.88 -2.19
CA SER A 110 -9.99 -14.74 -1.48
C SER A 110 -9.11 -13.91 -2.39
N ALA A 111 -9.62 -12.78 -2.86
CA ALA A 111 -8.84 -11.82 -3.62
C ALA A 111 -7.86 -11.13 -2.67
N CYS A 112 -6.61 -11.60 -2.67
CA CYS A 112 -5.51 -11.03 -1.89
C CYS A 112 -4.37 -10.62 -2.83
N VAL A 113 -4.20 -9.31 -3.00
CA VAL A 113 -3.14 -8.75 -3.85
C VAL A 113 -2.29 -7.80 -3.04
N SER A 114 -0.99 -8.10 -2.99
CA SER A 114 0.03 -7.17 -2.49
C SER A 114 0.63 -6.41 -3.67
N ILE A 115 0.97 -5.14 -3.48
CA ILE A 115 1.61 -4.31 -4.51
C ILE A 115 2.91 -3.76 -3.93
N LEU A 116 4.02 -3.97 -4.64
CA LEU A 116 5.32 -3.44 -4.27
C LEU A 116 5.94 -2.73 -5.46
N GLY A 117 6.48 -1.53 -5.22
CA GLY A 117 7.13 -0.76 -6.25
C GLY A 117 7.65 0.59 -5.78
N GLY A 118 8.53 1.19 -6.58
CA GLY A 118 9.01 2.54 -6.37
C GLY A 118 8.11 3.57 -7.04
N ILE A 119 8.17 4.81 -6.55
CA ILE A 119 7.61 5.98 -7.23
C ILE A 119 8.50 7.18 -6.97
N GLN A 120 8.71 8.00 -8.00
CA GLN A 120 9.46 9.24 -7.83
C GLN A 120 8.68 10.29 -7.01
N PRO A 121 9.36 11.11 -6.19
CA PRO A 121 8.74 12.18 -5.41
C PRO A 121 7.78 13.10 -6.18
N GLY A 122 8.17 13.54 -7.38
CA GLY A 122 7.36 14.46 -8.19
C GLY A 122 6.00 13.88 -8.61
N PRO A 123 5.99 12.75 -9.36
CA PRO A 123 4.75 12.04 -9.70
C PRO A 123 3.89 11.66 -8.50
N LEU A 124 4.51 11.28 -7.37
CA LEU A 124 3.77 10.97 -6.14
C LEU A 124 3.04 12.20 -5.59
N ILE A 125 3.73 13.36 -5.48
CA ILE A 125 3.11 14.62 -5.02
C ILE A 125 1.93 15.01 -5.92
N ASP A 126 2.08 14.83 -7.23
CA ASP A 126 1.01 15.11 -8.20
C ASP A 126 -0.21 14.22 -7.97
N TYR A 127 0.04 12.93 -7.73
CA TYR A 127 -1.00 11.95 -7.46
C TYR A 127 -1.73 12.25 -6.14
N VAL A 128 -0.98 12.55 -5.08
CA VAL A 128 -1.52 12.95 -3.77
C VAL A 128 -2.38 14.21 -3.89
N SER A 129 -1.91 15.21 -4.65
CA SER A 129 -2.65 16.46 -4.86
C SER A 129 -3.97 16.24 -5.61
N ALA A 130 -3.96 15.36 -6.61
CA ALA A 130 -5.16 14.99 -7.36
C ALA A 130 -6.18 14.19 -6.53
N ALA A 131 -5.70 13.38 -5.58
CA ALA A 131 -6.54 12.58 -4.69
C ALA A 131 -7.39 13.40 -3.71
N ASN A 132 -7.08 14.69 -3.52
CA ASN A 132 -7.84 15.60 -2.66
C ASN A 132 -8.90 16.43 -3.38
N GLY A 133 -8.94 16.39 -4.72
CA GLY A 133 -10.00 17.05 -5.48
C GLY A 133 -11.28 16.20 -5.52
N GLN A 134 -12.39 16.75 -6.02
CA GLN A 134 -13.63 16.00 -6.29
C GLN A 134 -13.54 15.08 -7.52
N GLY A 135 -12.37 14.47 -7.77
CA GLY A 135 -12.07 13.68 -8.97
C GLY A 135 -11.89 12.18 -8.69
N ARG A 136 -11.59 11.41 -9.74
CA ARG A 136 -11.37 9.95 -9.68
C ARG A 136 -10.26 9.50 -8.71
N GLY A 137 -9.36 10.39 -8.30
CA GLY A 137 -8.29 10.08 -7.35
C GLY A 137 -8.73 9.98 -5.88
N ALA A 138 -9.94 10.42 -5.54
CA ALA A 138 -10.47 10.46 -4.17
C ALA A 138 -11.18 9.15 -3.75
N ASP A 139 -10.81 8.01 -4.35
CA ASP A 139 -11.46 6.71 -4.13
C ASP A 139 -10.79 5.86 -3.03
N GLY A 140 -9.73 6.39 -2.41
CA GLY A 140 -9.01 5.73 -1.34
C GLY A 140 -7.91 4.76 -1.79
N LEU A 141 -7.51 4.75 -3.06
CA LEU A 141 -6.44 3.85 -3.53
C LEU A 141 -5.11 4.14 -2.83
N LEU A 142 -4.70 5.40 -2.78
CA LEU A 142 -3.44 5.82 -2.14
C LEU A 142 -3.42 5.46 -0.64
N GLN A 143 -4.55 5.63 0.04
CA GLN A 143 -4.69 5.35 1.48
C GLN A 143 -4.47 3.87 1.82
N ARG A 144 -4.59 2.96 0.84
CA ARG A 144 -4.32 1.54 1.00
C ARG A 144 -2.83 1.19 0.93
N PHE A 145 -1.98 2.09 0.44
CA PHE A 145 -0.51 1.99 0.51
C PHE A 145 0.00 2.37 1.91
N GLN A 146 -0.51 1.68 2.93
CA GLN A 146 -0.22 1.90 4.35
C GLN A 146 1.25 1.64 4.75
N LEU A 147 2.03 0.99 3.88
CA LEU A 147 3.46 0.72 4.03
C LEU A 147 4.35 1.72 3.25
N ILE A 148 3.78 2.82 2.75
CA ILE A 148 4.54 3.81 1.98
C ILE A 148 5.65 4.43 2.84
N VAL A 149 6.86 4.47 2.28
CA VAL A 149 8.03 5.07 2.93
C VAL A 149 8.60 6.17 2.06
N TRP A 150 8.90 7.30 2.70
CA TRP A 150 9.63 8.42 2.11
C TRP A 150 10.94 8.61 2.89
N PRO A 151 11.99 7.85 2.56
CA PRO A 151 13.25 7.87 3.29
C PRO A 151 13.94 9.24 3.17
N ASP A 152 14.79 9.56 4.14
CA ASP A 152 15.68 10.71 4.04
C ASP A 152 16.71 10.50 2.93
N ASP A 153 17.27 11.62 2.45
CA ASP A 153 18.43 11.56 1.57
C ASP A 153 19.55 10.79 2.28
N PRO A 154 20.16 9.77 1.63
CA PRO A 154 21.19 8.93 2.24
C PRO A 154 22.49 9.71 2.56
N GLY A 155 22.52 11.01 2.30
CA GLY A 155 23.61 11.91 2.58
C GLY A 155 24.72 11.78 1.54
N THR A 156 25.95 12.00 1.98
CA THR A 156 27.10 11.89 1.09
C THR A 156 27.26 10.47 0.58
N TRP A 157 27.27 10.30 -0.74
CA TRP A 157 27.52 9.01 -1.38
C TRP A 157 28.84 8.42 -0.89
N ARG A 158 28.80 7.13 -0.55
CA ARG A 158 29.97 6.33 -0.18
C ARG A 158 29.94 5.04 -0.98
N ASN A 159 31.04 4.73 -1.66
CA ASN A 159 31.21 3.42 -2.26
C ASN A 159 31.38 2.39 -1.14
N VAL A 160 30.42 1.47 -1.01
CA VAL A 160 30.49 0.37 -0.05
C VAL A 160 30.44 -0.94 -0.83
N ASP A 161 31.61 -1.48 -1.15
CA ASP A 161 31.77 -2.81 -1.74
C ASP A 161 31.89 -3.86 -0.62
N ARG A 162 30.74 -4.21 -0.03
CA ARG A 162 30.65 -5.24 1.02
C ARG A 162 29.88 -6.44 0.49
N TRP A 163 30.42 -7.64 0.69
CA TRP A 163 29.68 -8.85 0.40
C TRP A 163 28.45 -8.95 1.33
N PRO A 164 27.27 -9.37 0.83
CA PRO A 164 26.08 -9.54 1.68
C PRO A 164 26.35 -10.50 2.84
N GLU A 165 25.78 -10.18 4.02
CA GLU A 165 25.85 -11.05 5.20
C GLU A 165 25.02 -12.31 4.90
N LYS A 166 25.72 -13.42 4.60
CA LYS A 166 25.10 -14.65 4.10
C LYS A 166 24.17 -15.26 5.14
N ASP A 167 24.52 -15.19 6.42
CA ASP A 167 23.73 -15.82 7.47
C ASP A 167 22.43 -15.05 7.69
N ALA A 168 22.46 -13.71 7.69
CA ALA A 168 21.27 -12.87 7.74
C ALA A 168 20.35 -13.10 6.54
N ARG A 169 20.93 -13.18 5.33
CA ARG A 169 20.17 -13.51 4.13
C ARG A 169 19.49 -14.87 4.27
N ASN A 170 20.22 -15.90 4.68
CA ASN A 170 19.68 -17.25 4.82
C ASN A 170 18.60 -17.32 5.92
N ARG A 171 18.77 -16.60 7.05
CA ARG A 171 17.73 -16.47 8.08
C ARG A 171 16.46 -15.84 7.52
N ALA A 172 16.58 -14.78 6.72
CA ALA A 172 15.42 -14.14 6.07
C ALA A 172 14.71 -15.11 5.12
N PHE A 173 15.44 -15.84 4.27
CA PHE A 173 14.85 -16.86 3.38
C PHE A 173 14.14 -17.96 4.16
N GLY A 174 14.72 -18.42 5.28
CA GLY A 174 14.09 -19.43 6.13
C GLY A 174 12.72 -19.00 6.68
N VAL A 175 12.50 -17.70 6.90
CA VAL A 175 11.17 -17.18 7.28
C VAL A 175 10.15 -17.35 6.15
N PHE A 176 10.54 -17.06 4.90
CA PHE A 176 9.65 -17.26 3.74
C PHE A 176 9.31 -18.73 3.55
N ASP A 177 10.31 -19.62 3.63
CA ASP A 177 10.10 -21.07 3.51
C ASP A 177 9.18 -21.59 4.62
N TYR A 178 9.35 -21.09 5.86
CA TYR A 178 8.48 -21.43 6.98
C TYR A 178 7.04 -21.00 6.74
N ILE A 179 6.81 -19.72 6.37
CA ILE A 179 5.47 -19.17 6.13
C ILE A 179 4.79 -19.88 4.95
N ASP A 180 5.55 -20.20 3.91
CA ASP A 180 5.05 -20.86 2.72
C ASP A 180 4.54 -22.30 2.98
N ASN A 181 5.15 -22.98 3.95
CA ASN A 181 4.78 -24.34 4.36
C ASN A 181 3.95 -24.37 5.65
N LEU A 182 3.50 -23.19 6.12
CA LEU A 182 2.77 -23.05 7.36
C LEU A 182 1.41 -23.73 7.27
N VAL A 183 1.14 -24.63 8.22
CA VAL A 183 -0.18 -25.22 8.39
C VAL A 183 -0.85 -24.53 9.58
N PRO A 184 -1.95 -23.77 9.40
CA PRO A 184 -2.53 -22.95 10.47
C PRO A 184 -2.81 -23.71 11.78
N VAL A 185 -3.31 -24.95 11.69
CA VAL A 185 -3.58 -25.76 12.90
C VAL A 185 -2.31 -26.09 13.69
N SER A 186 -1.15 -26.22 13.05
CA SER A 186 0.10 -26.60 13.74
C SER A 186 0.66 -25.48 14.61
N ILE A 187 0.23 -24.23 14.35
CA ILE A 187 0.58 -23.05 15.15
C ILE A 187 -0.52 -22.66 16.13
N GLY A 188 -1.57 -23.47 16.28
CA GLY A 188 -2.70 -23.15 17.16
C GLY A 188 -3.64 -22.09 16.62
N ALA A 189 -3.66 -21.86 15.30
CA ALA A 189 -4.66 -21.01 14.67
C ALA A 189 -6.05 -21.61 14.81
N GLN A 190 -7.02 -20.74 15.06
CA GLN A 190 -8.43 -21.07 15.16
C GLN A 190 -9.14 -20.69 13.86
N GLN A 191 -10.27 -21.33 13.60
CA GLN A 191 -11.11 -21.09 12.45
C GLN A 191 -12.55 -21.30 12.90
N ASP A 192 -13.43 -20.31 12.66
CA ASP A 192 -14.81 -20.36 13.14
C ASP A 192 -15.64 -21.36 12.33
N ASP A 193 -15.55 -21.29 11.00
CA ASP A 193 -16.24 -22.19 10.06
C ASP A 193 -15.30 -22.79 8.99
N PRO A 194 -15.59 -24.00 8.46
CA PRO A 194 -14.81 -24.59 7.38
C PRO A 194 -14.72 -23.67 6.15
N GLY A 195 -13.49 -23.31 5.78
CA GLY A 195 -13.21 -22.42 4.64
C GLY A 195 -13.07 -20.95 5.01
N GLU A 196 -13.28 -20.57 6.27
CA GLU A 196 -12.93 -19.22 6.74
C GLU A 196 -11.43 -19.05 6.96
N ILE A 197 -10.97 -17.80 7.01
CA ILE A 197 -9.55 -17.50 7.16
C ILE A 197 -9.11 -17.80 8.60
N PRO A 198 -8.14 -18.71 8.81
CA PRO A 198 -7.64 -19.00 10.15
C PRO A 198 -6.99 -17.78 10.80
N TYR A 199 -7.10 -17.67 12.12
CA TYR A 199 -6.61 -16.53 12.87
C TYR A 199 -5.96 -16.95 14.21
N LEU A 200 -5.15 -16.05 14.75
CA LEU A 200 -4.62 -16.15 16.10
C LEU A 200 -5.13 -14.97 16.93
N HIS A 201 -5.51 -15.24 18.18
CA HIS A 201 -5.81 -14.19 19.14
C HIS A 201 -4.53 -13.61 19.74
N PHE A 202 -4.60 -12.37 20.17
CA PHE A 202 -3.60 -11.82 21.07
C PHE A 202 -3.59 -12.57 22.41
N ASN A 203 -2.42 -12.65 23.05
CA ASN A 203 -2.37 -12.96 24.47
C ASN A 203 -3.01 -11.81 25.28
N SER A 204 -3.31 -12.02 26.56
CA SER A 204 -4.02 -11.02 27.37
C SER A 204 -3.29 -9.67 27.46
N VAL A 205 -1.96 -9.68 27.52
CA VAL A 205 -1.14 -8.46 27.58
C VAL A 205 -1.16 -7.71 26.24
N ALA A 206 -0.95 -8.44 25.14
CA ALA A 206 -0.98 -7.91 23.78
C ALA A 206 -2.36 -7.34 23.42
N GLN A 207 -3.44 -7.98 23.88
CA GLN A 207 -4.80 -7.48 23.68
C GLN A 207 -4.99 -6.13 24.37
N GLY A 208 -4.55 -5.99 25.63
CA GLY A 208 -4.62 -4.72 26.36
C GLY A 208 -3.83 -3.60 25.67
N LEU A 209 -2.61 -3.91 25.20
CA LEU A 209 -1.77 -2.96 24.45
C LEU A 209 -2.43 -2.55 23.12
N PHE A 210 -3.03 -3.51 22.40
CA PHE A 210 -3.74 -3.23 21.17
C PHE A 210 -4.98 -2.37 21.39
N ASP A 211 -5.75 -2.62 22.45
CA ASP A 211 -6.95 -1.85 22.79
C ASP A 211 -6.60 -0.40 23.13
N GLU A 212 -5.53 -0.17 23.91
CA GLU A 212 -5.02 1.17 24.21
C GLU A 212 -4.55 1.89 22.93
N TRP A 213 -3.71 1.22 22.13
CA TRP A 213 -3.21 1.76 20.87
C TRP A 213 -4.35 2.09 19.90
N ARG A 214 -5.36 1.21 19.80
CA ARG A 214 -6.52 1.42 18.92
C ARG A 214 -7.41 2.55 19.43
N ALA A 215 -7.59 2.69 20.74
CA ALA A 215 -8.34 3.80 21.32
C ALA A 215 -7.66 5.15 21.02
N ASP A 216 -6.32 5.19 21.08
CA ASP A 216 -5.57 6.37 20.67
C ASP A 216 -5.72 6.68 19.18
N LEU A 217 -5.58 5.68 18.30
CA LEU A 217 -5.82 5.82 16.88
C LEU A 217 -7.23 6.37 16.59
N GLU A 218 -8.27 5.80 17.20
CA GLU A 218 -9.65 6.25 17.02
C GLU A 218 -9.88 7.69 17.49
N ARG A 219 -9.15 8.14 18.52
CA ARG A 219 -9.20 9.53 18.96
C ARG A 219 -8.59 10.45 17.90
N ARG A 220 -7.38 10.14 17.43
CA ARG A 220 -6.64 10.95 16.46
C ARG A 220 -7.33 11.08 15.11
N ILE A 221 -7.92 10.01 14.60
CA ILE A 221 -8.67 10.06 13.32
C ILE A 221 -10.01 10.80 13.43
N ARG A 222 -10.50 11.10 14.63
CA ARG A 222 -11.74 11.86 14.85
C ARG A 222 -11.47 13.32 15.20
N ASP A 223 -10.20 13.70 15.36
CA ASP A 223 -9.77 15.09 15.45
C ASP A 223 -9.79 15.76 14.06
N ASP A 224 -9.47 17.05 14.01
CA ASP A 224 -9.45 17.88 12.80
C ASP A 224 -8.24 17.55 11.90
N LEU A 225 -8.26 16.37 11.26
CA LEU A 225 -7.30 15.95 10.25
C LEU A 225 -7.84 16.17 8.84
N PRO A 226 -6.97 16.45 7.84
CA PRO A 226 -7.40 16.42 6.45
C PRO A 226 -7.90 15.04 6.04
N GLU A 227 -9.05 14.99 5.36
CA GLU A 227 -9.79 13.77 4.99
C GLU A 227 -8.91 12.67 4.38
N ALA A 228 -8.01 13.04 3.46
CA ALA A 228 -7.14 12.07 2.80
C ALA A 228 -6.13 11.41 3.75
N PHE A 229 -5.64 12.16 4.75
CA PHE A 229 -4.71 11.65 5.77
C PHE A 229 -5.47 10.85 6.84
N GLU A 230 -6.64 11.33 7.27
CA GLU A 230 -7.56 10.58 8.13
C GLU A 230 -7.86 9.20 7.52
N SER A 231 -8.24 9.16 6.24
CA SER A 231 -8.56 7.92 5.53
C SER A 231 -7.34 6.98 5.38
N HIS A 232 -6.11 7.51 5.36
CA HIS A 232 -4.89 6.71 5.40
C HIS A 232 -4.71 6.07 6.78
N LEU A 233 -4.73 6.87 7.85
CA LEU A 233 -4.58 6.37 9.22
C LEU A 233 -5.71 5.42 9.61
N ALA A 234 -6.91 5.61 9.08
CA ALA A 234 -8.04 4.71 9.25
C ALA A 234 -7.73 3.26 8.81
N LYS A 235 -6.79 3.05 7.87
CA LYS A 235 -6.35 1.72 7.43
C LYS A 235 -5.43 1.04 8.45
N TYR A 236 -4.84 1.78 9.38
CA TYR A 236 -3.92 1.23 10.37
C TYR A 236 -4.63 0.27 11.35
N ARG A 237 -5.96 0.39 11.49
CA ARG A 237 -6.82 -0.59 12.18
C ARG A 237 -6.56 -2.03 11.76
N LYS A 238 -6.30 -2.23 10.46
CA LYS A 238 -5.94 -3.54 9.89
C LYS A 238 -4.42 -3.75 9.93
N LEU A 239 -3.62 -2.72 9.63
CA LEU A 239 -2.16 -2.82 9.53
C LEU A 239 -1.52 -3.33 10.83
N CYS A 240 -1.81 -2.70 11.96
CA CYS A 240 -1.12 -2.99 13.21
C CYS A 240 -1.27 -4.46 13.66
N PRO A 241 -2.51 -5.03 13.74
CA PRO A 241 -2.64 -6.43 14.12
C PRO A 241 -2.09 -7.39 13.05
N ALA A 242 -2.11 -7.01 11.76
CA ALA A 242 -1.49 -7.81 10.70
C ALA A 242 0.05 -7.83 10.85
N LEU A 243 0.68 -6.69 11.13
CA LEU A 243 2.12 -6.62 11.42
C LEU A 243 2.47 -7.42 12.67
N ALA A 244 1.67 -7.33 13.73
CA ALA A 244 1.91 -8.07 14.96
C ALA A 244 1.91 -9.59 14.69
N LEU A 245 0.94 -10.09 13.93
CA LEU A 245 0.89 -11.49 13.52
C LEU A 245 2.11 -11.88 12.66
N LEU A 246 2.45 -11.07 11.64
CA LEU A 246 3.58 -11.35 10.77
C LEU A 246 4.91 -11.38 11.53
N ILE A 247 5.12 -10.45 12.46
CA ILE A 247 6.31 -10.39 13.31
C ILE A 247 6.35 -11.60 14.24
N HIS A 248 5.23 -11.94 14.87
CA HIS A 248 5.13 -13.11 15.75
C HIS A 248 5.53 -14.41 15.04
N LEU A 249 5.01 -14.63 13.83
CA LEU A 249 5.33 -15.79 13.00
C LEU A 249 6.77 -15.75 12.47
N ALA A 250 7.26 -14.59 12.04
CA ALA A 250 8.64 -14.44 11.58
C ALA A 250 9.68 -14.72 12.67
N GLU A 251 9.30 -14.57 13.94
CA GLU A 251 10.11 -14.90 15.11
C GLU A 251 9.99 -16.38 15.53
N GLY A 252 9.21 -17.18 14.80
CA GLY A 252 9.02 -18.60 15.06
C GLY A 252 8.12 -18.90 16.26
N ASN A 253 7.31 -17.94 16.69
CA ASN A 253 6.35 -18.15 17.77
C ASN A 253 5.06 -18.78 17.23
N ASN A 254 4.39 -19.53 18.12
CA ASN A 254 3.11 -20.19 17.87
C ASN A 254 2.11 -19.83 18.97
N GLY A 255 0.84 -20.11 18.74
CA GLY A 255 -0.25 -19.82 19.66
C GLY A 255 -0.58 -18.33 19.68
N SER A 256 -1.02 -17.82 20.83
CA SER A 256 -1.47 -16.43 20.94
C SER A 256 -0.35 -15.43 20.60
N VAL A 257 -0.70 -14.40 19.81
CA VAL A 257 0.24 -13.36 19.38
C VAL A 257 0.78 -12.61 20.60
N THR A 258 2.11 -12.47 20.64
CA THR A 258 2.85 -11.96 21.80
C THR A 258 2.78 -10.43 21.92
N ASP A 259 2.93 -9.96 23.15
CA ASP A 259 3.04 -8.53 23.48
C ASP A 259 4.28 -7.90 22.83
N THR A 260 5.40 -8.63 22.77
CA THR A 260 6.61 -8.21 22.06
C THR A 260 6.35 -7.93 20.58
N ALA A 261 5.55 -8.77 19.91
CA ALA A 261 5.21 -8.58 18.51
C ALA A 261 4.23 -7.41 18.30
N MET A 262 3.28 -7.24 19.22
CA MET A 262 2.37 -6.10 19.24
C MET A 262 3.11 -4.76 19.46
N ILE A 263 4.07 -4.70 20.38
CA ILE A 263 4.91 -3.50 20.62
C ILE A 263 5.71 -3.15 19.35
N LYS A 264 6.33 -4.14 18.71
CA LYS A 264 7.07 -3.92 17.46
C LYS A 264 6.15 -3.42 16.33
N ALA A 265 4.94 -3.97 16.24
CA ALA A 265 3.94 -3.53 15.26
C ALA A 265 3.49 -2.09 15.50
N ALA A 266 3.25 -1.70 16.76
CA ALA A 266 2.94 -0.32 17.12
C ALA A 266 4.07 0.64 16.73
N ALA A 267 5.33 0.28 17.03
CA ALA A 267 6.50 1.05 16.63
C ALA A 267 6.64 1.19 15.10
N TRP A 268 6.31 0.12 14.36
CA TRP A 268 6.23 0.19 12.89
C TRP A 268 5.15 1.18 12.43
N CYS A 269 3.96 1.15 13.05
CA CYS A 269 2.91 2.11 12.71
C CYS A 269 3.33 3.55 12.99
N GLU A 270 3.98 3.83 14.12
CA GLU A 270 4.53 5.16 14.42
C GLU A 270 5.53 5.61 13.34
N TYR A 271 6.47 4.73 12.96
CA TYR A 271 7.42 5.01 11.90
C TYR A 271 6.71 5.32 10.56
N LEU A 272 5.80 4.44 10.13
CA LEU A 272 5.08 4.60 8.86
C LEU A 272 4.20 5.85 8.85
N GLU A 273 3.62 6.24 9.99
CA GLU A 273 2.84 7.46 10.11
C GLU A 273 3.71 8.71 9.83
N THR A 274 4.96 8.74 10.29
CA THR A 274 5.87 9.85 9.96
C THR A 274 6.16 9.97 8.47
N HIS A 275 6.23 8.83 7.76
CA HIS A 275 6.41 8.82 6.30
C HIS A 275 5.13 9.19 5.56
N ALA A 276 3.99 8.70 6.02
CA ALA A 276 2.69 9.13 5.49
C ALA A 276 2.54 10.65 5.67
N ALA A 277 2.84 11.21 6.85
CA ALA A 277 2.79 12.65 7.08
C ALA A 277 3.67 13.44 6.08
N ARG A 278 4.84 12.91 5.70
CA ARG A 278 5.68 13.50 4.64
C ARG A 278 5.04 13.42 3.26
N VAL A 279 4.48 12.26 2.88
CA VAL A 279 3.78 12.06 1.61
C VAL A 279 2.59 13.03 1.48
N TYR A 280 1.83 13.17 2.56
CA TYR A 280 0.69 14.06 2.65
C TYR A 280 1.08 15.49 3.05
N ALA A 281 2.36 15.85 3.19
CA ALA A 281 2.76 17.19 3.65
C ALA A 281 2.24 18.31 2.72
N ALA A 282 2.19 18.03 1.41
CA ALA A 282 1.59 18.94 0.43
C ALA A 282 0.11 19.26 0.72
N THR A 283 -0.57 18.35 1.41
CA THR A 283 -2.01 18.40 1.75
C THR A 283 -2.24 18.87 3.18
N LEU A 284 -1.33 18.50 4.09
CA LEU A 284 -1.34 18.94 5.49
C LEU A 284 -0.99 20.43 5.59
N GLN A 285 -0.17 20.96 4.68
CA GLN A 285 0.31 22.35 4.70
C GLN A 285 0.45 22.94 3.27
N PRO A 286 -0.66 23.15 2.54
CA PRO A 286 -0.62 23.72 1.19
C PRO A 286 0.09 25.08 1.15
N ASP A 287 -0.08 25.87 2.21
CA ASP A 287 0.49 27.20 2.36
C ASP A 287 2.04 27.14 2.49
N ILE A 288 2.56 26.11 3.15
CA ILE A 288 4.01 25.88 3.31
C ILE A 288 4.62 25.31 2.02
N THR A 289 3.87 24.50 1.27
CA THR A 289 4.32 24.01 -0.05
C THR A 289 4.45 25.16 -1.04
N ALA A 290 3.46 26.05 -1.08
CA ALA A 290 3.53 27.27 -1.87
C ALA A 290 4.66 28.20 -1.40
N ALA A 291 4.87 28.32 -0.09
CA ALA A 291 6.00 29.07 0.49
C ALA A 291 7.35 28.50 0.05
N HIS A 292 7.56 27.18 0.08
CA HIS A 292 8.78 26.54 -0.41
C HIS A 292 9.00 26.76 -1.91
N ALA A 293 7.94 26.66 -2.72
CA ALA A 293 8.02 26.94 -4.16
C ALA A 293 8.46 28.40 -4.42
N LEU A 294 7.90 29.36 -3.70
CA LEU A 294 8.29 30.77 -3.79
C LEU A 294 9.71 31.01 -3.25
N ALA A 295 10.08 30.39 -2.13
CA ALA A 295 11.42 30.45 -1.56
C ALA A 295 12.50 29.95 -2.53
N ALA A 296 12.23 28.87 -3.28
CA ALA A 296 13.13 28.37 -4.31
C ALA A 296 13.34 29.38 -5.45
N LYS A 297 12.30 30.12 -5.84
CA LYS A 297 12.39 31.18 -6.85
C LYS A 297 13.18 32.39 -6.35
N ILE A 298 13.00 32.77 -5.08
CA ILE A 298 13.78 33.81 -4.41
C ILE A 298 15.27 33.43 -4.42
N LYS A 299 15.61 32.22 -3.97
CA LYS A 299 17.00 31.72 -3.96
C LYS A 299 17.62 31.62 -5.36
N ALA A 300 16.82 31.32 -6.38
CA ALA A 300 17.28 31.27 -7.76
C ALA A 300 17.49 32.67 -8.38
N GLY A 301 17.15 33.76 -7.69
CA GLY A 301 17.33 35.13 -8.18
C GLY A 301 16.43 35.50 -9.35
N VAL A 302 15.34 34.74 -9.60
CA VAL A 302 14.46 34.98 -10.76
C VAL A 302 13.41 36.07 -10.52
N LEU A 303 13.30 36.55 -9.27
CA LEU A 303 12.39 37.63 -8.88
C LEU A 303 13.19 38.92 -8.65
N SER A 304 12.62 40.05 -9.06
CA SER A 304 13.17 41.36 -8.72
C SER A 304 13.00 41.67 -7.23
N ASN A 305 13.85 42.52 -6.66
CA ASN A 305 13.66 43.05 -5.31
C ASN A 305 13.45 44.57 -5.35
N PRO A 306 12.28 45.11 -4.96
CA PRO A 306 11.05 44.40 -4.59
C PRO A 306 10.33 43.78 -5.80
N PHE A 307 9.44 42.81 -5.55
CA PHE A 307 8.50 42.27 -6.56
C PHE A 307 7.05 42.49 -6.13
N LYS A 308 6.09 42.38 -7.06
CA LYS A 308 4.65 42.40 -6.74
C LYS A 308 4.08 40.99 -6.75
N PRO A 309 3.07 40.67 -5.90
CA PRO A 309 2.42 39.35 -5.91
C PRO A 309 1.92 38.92 -7.31
N LYS A 310 1.48 39.88 -8.12
CA LYS A 310 1.04 39.64 -9.51
C LYS A 310 2.13 39.12 -10.44
N ASP A 311 3.39 39.41 -10.15
CA ASP A 311 4.52 38.97 -10.96
C ASP A 311 4.75 37.47 -10.78
N ILE A 312 4.27 36.88 -9.68
CA ILE A 312 4.33 35.44 -9.41
C ILE A 312 3.23 34.70 -10.19
N TYR A 313 1.96 34.99 -9.91
CA TYR A 313 0.86 34.20 -10.50
C TYR A 313 0.65 34.44 -12.00
N ARG A 314 1.20 35.53 -12.58
CA ARG A 314 1.23 35.72 -14.05
C ARG A 314 2.27 34.85 -14.77
N ASN A 315 3.28 34.38 -14.06
CA ASN A 315 4.27 33.47 -14.62
C ASN A 315 3.77 32.01 -14.66
N HIS A 316 2.55 31.74 -14.18
CA HIS A 316 1.93 30.42 -14.16
C HIS A 316 2.84 29.33 -13.57
N TRP A 317 3.62 29.67 -12.55
CA TRP A 317 4.48 28.71 -11.87
C TRP A 317 3.65 27.65 -11.16
N ARG A 318 4.09 26.41 -11.30
CA ARG A 318 3.44 25.25 -10.66
C ARG A 318 3.31 25.48 -9.15
N GLY A 319 2.09 25.34 -8.64
CA GLY A 319 1.79 25.51 -7.20
C GLY A 319 1.67 26.97 -6.73
N LEU A 320 1.73 27.96 -7.62
CA LEU A 320 1.67 29.39 -7.28
C LEU A 320 0.57 30.11 -8.08
N ASP A 321 -0.68 29.68 -7.89
CA ASP A 321 -1.83 30.45 -8.34
C ASP A 321 -2.03 31.71 -7.47
N LYS A 322 -3.06 32.51 -7.76
CA LYS A 322 -3.33 33.76 -7.03
C LYS A 322 -3.55 33.54 -5.52
N THR A 323 -4.27 32.48 -5.15
CA THR A 323 -4.59 32.18 -3.75
C THR A 323 -3.33 31.67 -3.05
N GLN A 324 -2.67 30.68 -3.64
CA GLN A 324 -1.44 30.08 -3.10
C GLN A 324 -0.30 31.09 -3.00
N THR A 325 -0.19 32.02 -3.95
CA THR A 325 0.79 33.12 -3.90
C THR A 325 0.60 33.99 -2.66
N THR A 326 -0.65 34.39 -2.39
CA THR A 326 -0.96 35.23 -1.21
C THR A 326 -0.57 34.52 0.08
N LYS A 327 -0.89 33.23 0.18
CA LYS A 327 -0.59 32.42 1.36
C LYS A 327 0.91 32.13 1.52
N ALA A 328 1.62 31.87 0.42
CA ALA A 328 3.07 31.70 0.39
C ALA A 328 3.78 32.97 0.87
N ILE A 329 3.32 34.14 0.45
CA ILE A 329 3.89 35.43 0.88
C ILE A 329 3.67 35.62 2.38
N ALA A 330 2.46 35.36 2.90
CA ALA A 330 2.17 35.48 4.33
C ALA A 330 3.06 34.54 5.16
N ALA A 331 3.18 33.28 4.77
CA ALA A 331 4.06 32.33 5.46
C ALA A 331 5.53 32.77 5.43
N LEU A 332 6.04 33.21 4.27
CA LEU A 332 7.42 33.69 4.16
C LEU A 332 7.66 35.01 4.91
N GLU A 333 6.64 35.85 5.08
CA GLU A 333 6.69 37.02 5.95
C GLU A 333 6.80 36.62 7.43
N ASP A 334 5.99 35.65 7.88
CA ASP A 334 6.05 35.12 9.25
C ASP A 334 7.43 34.51 9.59
N TYR A 335 8.07 33.84 8.62
CA TYR A 335 9.42 33.31 8.76
C TYR A 335 10.53 34.35 8.51
N GLY A 336 10.19 35.62 8.26
CA GLY A 336 11.15 36.70 8.07
C GLY A 336 11.93 36.65 6.74
N TRP A 337 11.46 35.91 5.74
CA TRP A 337 12.06 35.87 4.41
C TRP A 337 11.62 37.05 3.54
N LEU A 338 10.41 37.55 3.76
CA LEU A 338 9.82 38.67 3.05
C LEU A 338 9.35 39.76 4.02
N ARG A 339 9.27 41.00 3.53
CA ARG A 339 8.54 42.09 4.18
C ARG A 339 7.54 42.67 3.20
N VAL A 340 6.26 42.69 3.54
CA VAL A 340 5.20 43.25 2.69
C VAL A 340 5.00 44.73 3.00
N GLU A 341 5.23 45.57 2.01
CA GLU A 341 4.94 47.01 2.07
C GLU A 341 3.65 47.31 1.30
N ARG A 342 2.70 47.99 1.96
CA ARG A 342 1.48 48.48 1.32
C ARG A 342 1.68 49.90 0.82
N VAL A 343 1.62 50.08 -0.49
CA VAL A 343 1.78 51.38 -1.15
C VAL A 343 0.42 51.93 -1.57
N ASN A 344 0.13 53.16 -1.13
CA ASN A 344 -1.05 53.91 -1.55
C ASN A 344 -0.85 54.48 -2.96
N THR A 345 -1.61 53.97 -3.92
CA THR A 345 -1.55 54.39 -5.34
C THR A 345 -2.72 55.27 -5.76
N GLY A 346 -3.39 55.94 -4.82
CA GLY A 346 -4.61 56.73 -5.08
C GLY A 346 -5.84 55.88 -5.48
N GLY A 347 -5.73 54.55 -5.40
CA GLY A 347 -6.77 53.55 -5.68
C GLY A 347 -6.62 52.33 -4.76
N ARG A 348 -6.94 51.11 -5.23
CA ARG A 348 -6.72 49.88 -4.44
C ARG A 348 -5.23 49.79 -4.03
N PRO A 349 -4.91 49.69 -2.73
CA PRO A 349 -3.53 49.59 -2.26
C PRO A 349 -2.77 48.48 -2.97
N SER A 350 -1.54 48.77 -3.40
CA SER A 350 -0.67 47.79 -4.03
C SER A 350 0.30 47.23 -2.98
N GLU A 351 0.55 45.93 -3.03
CA GLU A 351 1.56 45.29 -2.19
C GLU A 351 2.89 45.16 -2.96
N LEU A 352 3.98 45.54 -2.29
CA LEU A 352 5.36 45.31 -2.71
C LEU A 352 6.02 44.38 -1.70
N CYS A 353 6.55 43.26 -2.18
CA CYS A 353 7.25 42.28 -1.36
C CYS A 353 8.75 42.56 -1.47
N HIS A 354 9.39 42.85 -0.34
CA HIS A 354 10.83 43.01 -0.22
C HIS A 354 11.46 41.70 0.23
N ILE A 355 12.52 41.26 -0.46
CA ILE A 355 13.29 40.07 -0.09
C ILE A 355 14.26 40.44 1.03
N ASN A 356 14.34 39.61 2.08
CA ASN A 356 15.29 39.80 3.16
C ASN A 356 16.74 39.78 2.60
N PRO A 357 17.53 40.87 2.79
CA PRO A 357 18.91 40.97 2.29
C PRO A 357 19.82 39.82 2.72
N ALA A 358 19.58 39.25 3.90
CA ALA A 358 20.37 38.12 4.42
C ALA A 358 20.25 36.83 3.58
N LEU A 359 19.26 36.74 2.70
CA LEU A 359 19.03 35.58 1.82
C LEU A 359 19.73 35.71 0.45
N THR A 360 20.12 36.92 0.05
CA THR A 360 20.68 37.22 -1.27
C THR A 360 22.20 37.36 -1.27
N GLY A 361 22.87 37.21 -0.13
CA GLY A 361 24.33 37.23 -0.03
C GLY A 361 24.97 38.58 -0.31
N GLU A 362 24.25 39.68 -0.04
CA GLU A 362 24.83 41.04 0.03
C GLU A 362 25.15 41.45 1.46
#